data_AF-A0A3B3CZ09-F1
#
_entry.id   AF-A0A3B3CZ09-F1
#
_cell.length_a   1.000
_cell.length_b   1.000
_cell.length_c   1.000
_cell.angle_alpha   90.00
_cell.angle_beta   90.00
_cell.angle_gamma   90.00
#
_symmetry.space_group_name_H-M   'P 1'
#
loop_
_entity.id
_entity.type
_entity.pdbx_description
1 polymer ?
#
loop_
_entity_poly.entity_id
_entity_poly.type
_entity_poly.pdbx_seq_one_letter_code
_entity_poly.pdbx_strand_id
1 'polypeptide(L)'
;SASSSLLPPALLPVISSSMEIPDDTGAVIVQTAPGKVVTHRGGSITLPCRFHHEPENTDPARIRIKWTKVTDALQFDDVFVALGKQQRVFGSYRGRVFLEQEGPGDASVIIQNVTLEDYGRYECEVTDDMEDDTGFVNLDLEGQESGLSEETAV
;
A
#
# COMPACT_ATOMS: atom_id res chain seq x y z
N SER A 1 69.48 45.61 8.42
CA SER A 1 69.33 44.17 8.14
C SER A 1 67.98 43.74 8.69
N ALA A 2 66.96 43.71 7.84
CA ALA A 2 65.60 43.36 8.24
C ALA A 2 65.46 41.83 8.26
N SER A 3 65.08 41.31 9.42
CA SER A 3 64.80 39.88 9.64
C SER A 3 63.41 39.56 9.06
N SER A 4 63.36 38.94 7.89
CA SER A 4 62.11 38.42 7.32
C SER A 4 61.73 37.12 8.01
N SER A 5 60.82 37.19 8.97
CA SER A 5 60.17 36.03 9.58
C SER A 5 59.09 35.50 8.62
N LEU A 6 59.36 34.36 7.98
CA LEU A 6 58.35 33.59 7.23
C LEU A 6 57.48 32.82 8.23
N LEU A 7 56.20 33.17 8.35
CA LEU A 7 55.21 32.32 9.02
C LEU A 7 54.76 31.19 8.06
N PRO A 8 54.60 29.94 8.54
CA PRO A 8 54.07 28.87 7.71
C PRO A 8 52.58 29.12 7.36
N PRO A 9 52.10 28.63 6.20
CA PRO A 9 50.72 28.82 5.80
C PRO A 9 49.80 28.06 6.75
N ALA A 10 48.75 28.75 7.21
CA ALA A 10 47.69 28.13 8.00
C ALA A 10 47.03 27.01 7.18
N LEU A 11 47.02 25.79 7.73
CA LEU A 11 46.24 24.68 7.21
C LEU A 11 44.76 24.98 7.50
N LEU A 12 43.99 25.29 6.46
CA LEU A 12 42.53 25.32 6.56
C LEU A 12 42.04 23.89 6.88
N PRO A 13 41.09 23.71 7.80
CA PRO A 13 40.45 22.41 7.96
C PRO A 13 39.69 22.09 6.68
N VAL A 14 40.05 20.98 6.03
CA VAL A 14 39.20 20.37 5.01
C VAL A 14 37.95 19.92 5.73
N ILE A 15 36.86 20.65 5.54
CA ILE A 15 35.54 20.24 5.99
C ILE A 15 35.27 18.99 5.16
N SER A 16 35.43 17.80 5.75
CA SER A 16 34.93 16.57 5.17
C SER A 16 33.42 16.67 5.24
N SER A 17 32.82 17.39 4.28
CA SER A 17 31.41 17.20 3.95
C SER A 17 31.30 15.77 3.46
N SER A 18 31.01 14.86 4.39
CA SER A 18 30.29 13.65 4.04
C SER A 18 29.01 14.14 3.39
N MET A 19 29.02 14.24 2.06
CA MET A 19 27.81 14.37 1.28
C MET A 19 27.05 13.09 1.60
N GLU A 20 26.09 13.19 2.52
CA GLU A 20 25.03 12.20 2.62
C GLU A 20 24.38 12.22 1.24
N ILE A 21 24.76 11.26 0.41
CA ILE A 21 24.09 11.02 -0.86
C ILE A 21 22.65 10.76 -0.42
N PRO A 22 21.67 11.63 -0.77
CA PRO A 22 20.29 11.30 -0.50
C PRO A 22 20.07 9.94 -1.14
N ASP A 23 19.54 9.01 -0.36
CA ASP A 23 19.22 7.68 -0.83
C ASP A 23 18.27 7.86 -2.02
N ASP A 24 18.80 7.75 -3.25
CA ASP A 24 18.03 7.82 -4.52
C ASP A 24 17.32 6.46 -4.75
N THR A 25 17.13 5.72 -3.68
CA THR A 25 16.38 4.47 -3.59
C THR A 25 14.95 4.91 -3.33
N GLY A 26 14.20 5.15 -4.41
CA GLY A 26 12.83 5.62 -4.33
C GLY A 26 11.97 4.62 -3.54
N ALA A 27 11.25 5.12 -2.53
CA ALA A 27 10.51 4.27 -1.60
C ALA A 27 9.00 4.34 -1.82
N VAL A 28 8.35 3.17 -1.81
CA VAL A 28 6.88 3.04 -1.81
C VAL A 28 6.42 2.73 -0.38
N ILE A 29 5.48 3.51 0.14
CA ILE A 29 4.90 3.30 1.48
C ILE A 29 3.39 3.15 1.34
N VAL A 30 2.86 2.00 1.71
CA VAL A 30 1.44 1.67 1.70
C VAL A 30 0.81 1.90 3.07
N GLN A 31 -0.32 2.60 3.06
CA GLN A 31 -1.14 2.91 4.20
C GLN A 31 -2.55 2.37 3.97
N THR A 32 -2.87 1.25 4.62
CA THR A 32 -4.26 0.77 4.71
C THR A 32 -4.93 1.27 5.99
N ALA A 33 -6.26 1.38 5.98
CA ALA A 33 -6.97 1.75 7.19
C ALA A 33 -6.77 0.67 8.27
N PRO A 34 -6.41 1.03 9.50
CA PRO A 34 -6.26 0.07 10.57
C PRO A 34 -7.62 -0.56 10.93
N GLY A 35 -7.68 -1.89 10.97
CA GLY A 35 -8.83 -2.64 11.48
C GLY A 35 -9.61 -3.40 10.42
N LYS A 36 -10.93 -3.24 10.43
CA LYS A 36 -11.87 -3.96 9.57
C LYS A 36 -12.90 -3.03 8.96
N VAL A 37 -13.31 -3.32 7.73
CA VAL A 37 -14.46 -2.70 7.08
C VAL A 37 -15.63 -3.67 7.13
N VAL A 38 -16.84 -3.15 7.35
CA VAL A 38 -18.03 -3.97 7.55
C VAL A 38 -19.11 -3.55 6.56
N THR A 39 -19.78 -4.52 5.96
CA THR A 39 -20.93 -4.29 5.06
C THR A 39 -21.91 -5.45 5.18
N HIS A 40 -23.07 -5.37 4.52
CA HIS A 40 -24.01 -6.49 4.44
C HIS A 40 -23.97 -7.15 3.07
N ARG A 41 -24.56 -8.35 2.98
CA ARG A 41 -24.71 -9.06 1.71
C ARG A 41 -25.56 -8.24 0.73
N GLY A 42 -25.06 -8.10 -0.50
CA GLY A 42 -25.65 -7.26 -1.54
C GLY A 42 -25.24 -5.80 -1.47
N GLY A 43 -24.55 -5.38 -0.39
CA GLY A 43 -24.06 -4.03 -0.21
C GLY A 43 -22.88 -3.68 -1.12
N SER A 44 -22.36 -2.47 -0.93
CA SER A 44 -21.12 -1.99 -1.53
C SER A 44 -20.16 -1.62 -0.41
N ILE A 45 -18.87 -1.85 -0.60
CA ILE A 45 -17.83 -1.50 0.37
C ILE A 45 -16.56 -1.05 -0.35
N THR A 46 -15.83 -0.12 0.26
CA THR A 46 -14.50 0.28 -0.18
C THR A 46 -13.46 -0.44 0.67
N LEU A 47 -12.47 -1.04 0.03
CA LEU A 47 -11.26 -1.54 0.67
C LEU A 47 -10.19 -0.42 0.59
N PRO A 48 -9.93 0.30 1.70
CA PRO A 48 -9.06 1.47 1.69
C PRO A 48 -7.58 1.07 1.59
N CYS A 49 -6.89 1.63 0.59
CA CYS A 49 -5.44 1.51 0.43
C CYS A 49 -4.92 2.80 -0.19
N ARG A 50 -4.14 3.57 0.57
CA ARG A 50 -3.41 4.73 0.07
C ARG A 50 -1.94 4.42 0.04
N PHE A 51 -1.21 5.05 -0.87
CA PHE A 51 0.23 4.93 -0.93
C PHE A 51 0.87 6.28 -1.18
N HIS A 52 2.09 6.41 -0.67
CA HIS A 52 2.96 7.54 -0.91
C HIS A 52 4.25 7.04 -1.53
N HIS A 53 4.79 7.81 -2.47
CA HIS A 53 6.06 7.52 -3.10
C HIS A 53 7.01 8.70 -2.88
N GLU A 54 8.27 8.42 -2.53
CA GLU A 54 9.32 9.41 -2.41
C GLU A 54 10.47 9.07 -3.38
N PRO A 55 10.84 9.96 -4.33
CA PRO A 55 10.30 11.31 -4.56
C PRO A 55 8.91 11.32 -5.21
N GLU A 56 8.09 12.32 -4.89
CA GLU A 56 6.68 12.44 -5.34
C GLU A 56 6.52 12.61 -6.88
N ASN A 57 7.61 12.69 -7.64
CA ASN A 57 7.64 12.88 -9.09
C ASN A 57 7.73 11.55 -9.89
N THR A 58 7.44 10.41 -9.27
CA THR A 58 7.35 9.15 -10.00
C THR A 58 6.18 9.16 -10.98
N ASP A 59 6.43 8.66 -12.19
CA ASP A 59 5.41 8.53 -13.23
C ASP A 59 4.32 7.55 -12.75
N PRO A 60 3.07 8.01 -12.55
CA PRO A 60 1.98 7.15 -12.10
C PRO A 60 1.70 5.97 -13.05
N ALA A 61 2.17 6.04 -14.30
CA ALA A 61 2.07 4.94 -15.25
C ALA A 61 2.94 3.71 -14.88
N ARG A 62 3.94 3.89 -14.00
CA ARG A 62 4.85 2.83 -13.53
C ARG A 62 4.32 2.10 -12.31
N ILE A 63 3.44 2.76 -11.55
CA ILE A 63 2.85 2.17 -10.35
C ILE A 63 1.91 1.03 -10.75
N ARG A 64 2.22 -0.15 -10.21
CA ARG A 64 1.38 -1.34 -10.28
C ARG A 64 0.61 -1.49 -8.98
N ILE A 65 -0.71 -1.55 -9.07
CA ILE A 65 -1.59 -1.85 -7.94
C ILE A 65 -2.12 -3.27 -8.14
N LYS A 66 -1.99 -4.10 -7.13
CA LYS A 66 -2.52 -5.47 -7.12
C LYS A 66 -3.31 -5.71 -5.84
N TRP A 67 -4.55 -6.16 -6.01
CA TRP A 67 -5.37 -6.66 -4.92
C TRP A 67 -5.51 -8.17 -5.03
N THR A 68 -5.23 -8.85 -3.93
CA THR A 68 -5.46 -10.29 -3.78
C THR A 68 -6.36 -10.57 -2.58
N LYS A 69 -7.13 -11.64 -2.66
CA LYS A 69 -7.82 -12.21 -1.50
C LYS A 69 -6.94 -13.30 -0.92
N VAL A 70 -6.65 -13.21 0.37
CA VAL A 70 -5.95 -14.24 1.12
C VAL A 70 -6.93 -15.36 1.45
N THR A 71 -6.73 -16.54 0.86
CA THR A 71 -7.61 -17.71 1.05
C THR A 71 -7.02 -18.75 2.01
N ASP A 72 -5.70 -18.93 1.97
CA ASP A 72 -4.92 -19.74 2.90
C ASP A 72 -3.53 -19.09 3.08
N ALA A 73 -2.71 -19.56 4.02
CA ALA A 73 -1.40 -19.00 4.32
C ALA A 73 -0.44 -18.93 3.11
N LEU A 74 -0.70 -19.72 2.07
CA LEU A 74 0.10 -19.77 0.84
C LEU A 74 -0.75 -19.58 -0.44
N GLN A 75 -2.03 -19.22 -0.31
CA GLN A 75 -2.94 -19.09 -1.44
C GLN A 75 -3.55 -17.69 -1.49
N PHE A 76 -3.39 -17.07 -2.67
CA PHE A 76 -3.83 -15.73 -2.97
C PHE A 76 -4.62 -15.76 -4.28
N ASP A 77 -5.87 -15.32 -4.23
CA ASP A 77 -6.71 -15.18 -5.42
C ASP A 77 -6.58 -13.76 -5.94
N ASP A 78 -6.15 -13.59 -7.19
CA ASP A 78 -6.13 -12.29 -7.83
C ASP A 78 -7.55 -11.72 -7.90
N VAL A 79 -7.74 -10.49 -7.42
CA VAL A 79 -9.01 -9.76 -7.44
C VAL A 79 -8.98 -8.72 -8.55
N PHE A 80 -7.96 -7.86 -8.49
CA PHE A 80 -7.81 -6.69 -9.35
C PHE A 80 -6.33 -6.37 -9.56
N VAL A 81 -5.95 -5.98 -10.78
CA VAL A 81 -4.62 -5.45 -11.10
C VAL A 81 -4.76 -4.20 -11.96
N ALA A 82 -4.02 -3.15 -11.63
CA ALA A 82 -3.85 -1.98 -12.49
C ALA A 82 -2.36 -1.66 -12.70
N LEU A 83 -2.04 -1.19 -13.91
CA LEU A 83 -0.75 -0.61 -14.27
C LEU A 83 -1.02 0.63 -15.13
N GLY A 84 -0.78 1.81 -14.55
CA GLY A 84 -1.20 3.08 -15.14
C GLY A 84 -2.70 3.09 -15.47
N LYS A 85 -3.04 3.19 -16.77
CA LYS A 85 -4.45 3.21 -17.24
C LYS A 85 -5.02 1.83 -17.55
N GLN A 86 -4.19 0.80 -17.58
CA GLN A 86 -4.64 -0.56 -17.87
C GLN A 86 -5.09 -1.21 -16.57
N GLN A 87 -6.25 -1.82 -16.57
CA GLN A 87 -6.80 -2.52 -15.41
C GLN A 87 -7.43 -3.85 -15.82
N ARG A 88 -7.39 -4.81 -14.91
CA ARG A 88 -7.94 -6.14 -15.10
C ARG A 88 -8.57 -6.63 -13.82
N VAL A 89 -9.79 -7.14 -13.95
CA VAL A 89 -10.53 -7.77 -12.85
C VAL A 89 -10.64 -9.28 -13.11
N PHE A 90 -10.56 -10.06 -12.05
CA PHE A 90 -10.41 -11.52 -12.11
C PHE A 90 -11.59 -12.25 -11.48
N GLY A 91 -11.72 -13.54 -11.79
CA GLY A 91 -12.69 -14.43 -11.14
C GLY A 91 -14.13 -13.92 -11.11
N SER A 92 -14.78 -14.16 -9.97
CA SER A 92 -16.13 -13.71 -9.63
C SER A 92 -16.23 -12.20 -9.46
N TYR A 93 -15.11 -11.50 -9.25
CA TYR A 93 -15.04 -10.04 -9.06
C TYR A 93 -15.32 -9.21 -10.33
N ARG A 94 -15.36 -9.84 -11.50
CA ARG A 94 -15.61 -9.15 -12.76
C ARG A 94 -16.98 -8.46 -12.76
N GLY A 95 -16.98 -7.17 -13.13
CA GLY A 95 -18.19 -6.35 -13.22
C GLY A 95 -18.71 -5.84 -11.88
N ARG A 96 -17.97 -6.07 -10.79
CA ARG A 96 -18.34 -5.64 -9.43
C ARG A 96 -17.20 -4.97 -8.66
N VAL A 97 -15.94 -5.10 -9.11
CA VAL A 97 -14.78 -4.43 -8.51
C VAL A 97 -14.25 -3.34 -9.41
N PHE A 98 -13.97 -2.17 -8.83
CA PHE A 98 -13.50 -0.97 -9.52
C PHE A 98 -12.52 -0.21 -8.65
N LEU A 99 -11.56 0.49 -9.27
CA LEU A 99 -10.70 1.44 -8.58
C LEU A 99 -11.48 2.71 -8.22
N GLU A 100 -11.35 3.20 -6.99
CA GLU A 100 -12.08 4.38 -6.49
C GLU A 100 -11.62 5.69 -7.16
N GLN A 101 -10.31 5.86 -7.38
CA GLN A 101 -9.68 6.99 -8.06
C GLN A 101 -9.85 8.35 -7.35
N GLU A 102 -9.68 8.42 -6.02
CA GLU A 102 -9.70 9.71 -5.30
C GLU A 102 -8.40 10.54 -5.47
N GLY A 103 -7.36 10.02 -6.14
CA GLY A 103 -6.13 10.74 -6.40
C GLY A 103 -4.96 9.86 -6.87
N PRO A 104 -3.78 10.45 -7.16
CA PRO A 104 -2.61 9.72 -7.67
C PRO A 104 -1.99 8.72 -6.68
N GLY A 105 -2.32 8.80 -5.39
CA GLY A 105 -1.88 7.88 -4.34
C GLY A 105 -3.01 7.02 -3.76
N ASP A 106 -4.11 6.86 -4.51
CA ASP A 106 -5.26 6.07 -4.06
C ASP A 106 -5.33 4.74 -4.83
N ALA A 107 -5.07 3.66 -4.10
CA ALA A 107 -5.17 2.29 -4.57
C ALA A 107 -6.44 1.59 -4.06
N SER A 108 -7.38 2.32 -3.48
CA SER A 108 -8.61 1.77 -2.91
C SER A 108 -9.51 1.17 -3.98
N VAL A 109 -10.11 0.02 -3.69
CA VAL A 109 -11.08 -0.65 -4.58
C VAL A 109 -12.45 -0.71 -3.95
N ILE A 110 -13.47 -0.51 -4.77
CA ILE A 110 -14.87 -0.66 -4.40
C ILE A 110 -15.34 -2.03 -4.86
N ILE A 111 -15.91 -2.82 -3.94
CA ILE A 111 -16.60 -4.08 -4.23
C ILE A 111 -18.10 -3.85 -4.11
N GLN A 112 -18.83 -4.02 -5.21
CA GLN A 112 -20.29 -3.93 -5.28
C GLN A 112 -20.95 -5.30 -5.17
N ASN A 113 -22.22 -5.35 -4.73
CA ASN A 113 -23.02 -6.57 -4.62
C ASN A 113 -22.37 -7.65 -3.73
N VAL A 114 -21.79 -7.27 -2.58
CA VAL A 114 -20.98 -8.13 -1.71
C VAL A 114 -21.66 -9.49 -1.39
N THR A 115 -20.91 -10.58 -1.49
CA THR A 115 -21.35 -11.95 -1.26
C THR A 115 -20.67 -12.56 -0.04
N LEU A 116 -21.15 -13.71 0.44
CA LEU A 116 -20.49 -14.44 1.54
C LEU A 116 -19.07 -14.89 1.17
N GLU A 117 -18.82 -15.14 -0.11
CA GLU A 117 -17.49 -15.51 -0.60
C GLU A 117 -16.51 -14.33 -0.62
N ASP A 118 -16.97 -13.10 -0.42
CA ASP A 118 -16.09 -11.92 -0.32
C ASP A 118 -15.63 -11.67 1.13
N TYR A 119 -16.19 -12.37 2.11
CA TYR A 119 -15.70 -12.30 3.48
C TYR A 119 -14.23 -12.76 3.57
N GLY A 120 -13.42 -12.01 4.30
CA GLY A 120 -12.05 -12.40 4.62
C GLY A 120 -11.03 -11.27 4.52
N ARG A 121 -9.76 -11.66 4.36
CA ARG A 121 -8.62 -10.76 4.36
C ARG A 121 -8.14 -10.51 2.94
N TYR A 122 -7.90 -9.24 2.63
CA TYR A 122 -7.39 -8.77 1.36
C TYR A 122 -6.03 -8.11 1.55
N GLU A 123 -5.18 -8.25 0.54
CA GLU A 123 -3.86 -7.64 0.46
C GLU A 123 -3.84 -6.66 -0.71
N CYS A 124 -3.38 -5.44 -0.42
CA CYS A 124 -3.07 -4.40 -1.38
C CYS A 124 -1.56 -4.34 -1.52
N GLU A 125 -1.06 -4.73 -2.69
CA GLU A 125 0.35 -4.63 -3.06
C GLU A 125 0.51 -3.46 -4.03
N VAL A 126 1.36 -2.49 -3.67
CA VAL A 126 1.74 -1.39 -4.56
C VAL A 126 3.22 -1.53 -4.86
N THR A 127 3.54 -1.60 -6.16
CA THR A 127 4.91 -1.77 -6.64
C THR A 127 5.27 -0.63 -7.58
N ASP A 128 6.43 -0.03 -7.35
CA ASP A 128 7.14 0.79 -8.34
C ASP A 128 8.32 -0.03 -8.92
N ASP A 129 9.01 0.49 -9.93
CA ASP A 129 10.09 -0.19 -10.66
C ASP A 129 11.22 -0.78 -9.76
N MET A 130 11.33 -0.33 -8.50
CA MET A 130 12.43 -0.68 -7.58
C MET A 130 11.98 -1.22 -6.23
N GLU A 131 10.76 -0.90 -5.76
CA GLU A 131 10.28 -1.28 -4.42
C GLU A 131 8.79 -1.68 -4.44
N ASP A 132 8.43 -2.59 -3.53
CA ASP A 132 7.07 -2.99 -3.23
C ASP A 132 6.76 -2.84 -1.74
N ASP A 133 5.55 -2.34 -1.44
CA ASP A 133 5.00 -2.37 -0.09
C ASP A 133 3.57 -2.91 -0.11
N THR A 134 3.16 -3.49 1.02
CA THR A 134 1.91 -4.22 1.15
C THR A 134 1.12 -3.77 2.37
N GLY A 135 -0.19 -3.65 2.17
CA GLY A 135 -1.14 -3.38 3.24
C GLY A 135 -2.25 -4.40 3.25
N PHE A 136 -2.88 -4.58 4.41
CA PHE A 136 -3.96 -5.55 4.57
C PHE A 136 -5.25 -4.90 5.05
N VAL A 137 -6.37 -5.43 4.57
CA VAL A 137 -7.72 -5.01 4.94
C VAL A 137 -8.58 -6.24 5.20
N ASN A 138 -9.31 -6.25 6.32
CA ASN A 138 -10.29 -7.31 6.62
C ASN A 138 -11.71 -6.83 6.29
N LEU A 139 -12.45 -7.61 5.50
CA LEU A 139 -13.85 -7.38 5.16
C LEU A 139 -14.72 -8.33 5.99
N ASP A 140 -15.54 -7.75 6.87
CA ASP A 140 -16.55 -8.44 7.69
C ASP A 140 -17.96 -8.22 7.12
N LEU A 141 -18.86 -9.17 7.41
CA LEU A 141 -20.27 -9.06 7.05
C LEU A 141 -21.16 -8.87 8.28
N GLU A 142 -22.08 -7.89 8.21
CA GLU A 142 -23.10 -7.68 9.24
C GLU A 142 -23.95 -8.95 9.43
N GLY A 143 -24.20 -9.32 10.69
CA GLY A 143 -24.95 -10.53 11.04
C GLY A 143 -24.10 -11.80 11.17
N GLN A 144 -22.78 -11.72 10.95
CA GLN A 144 -21.83 -12.73 11.42
C GLN A 144 -21.43 -12.39 12.86
N GLU A 145 -22.38 -12.45 13.80
CA GLU A 145 -21.99 -12.53 15.21
C GLU A 145 -21.14 -13.79 15.38
N SER A 146 -19.92 -13.62 15.87
CA SER A 146 -19.12 -14.70 16.40
C SER A 146 -19.98 -15.44 17.42
N GLY A 147 -20.56 -16.57 17.01
CA GLY A 147 -21.29 -17.48 17.88
C GLY A 147 -20.32 -18.08 18.89
N LEU A 148 -20.01 -17.32 19.94
CA LEU A 148 -19.66 -17.88 21.23
C LEU A 148 -20.91 -17.74 22.09
N SER A 149 -21.90 -18.61 21.83
CA SER A 149 -22.91 -18.90 22.84
C SER A 149 -22.14 -19.46 24.04
N GLU A 150 -22.03 -18.68 25.11
CA GLU A 150 -21.73 -19.20 26.44
C GLU A 150 -22.72 -20.34 26.70
N GLU A 151 -22.20 -21.57 26.69
CA GLU A 151 -22.95 -22.73 27.11
C GLU A 151 -23.31 -22.52 28.59
N THR A 152 -24.61 -22.55 28.85
CA THR A 152 -25.20 -22.39 30.18
C THR A 152 -24.63 -23.45 31.13
N ALA A 153 -23.89 -23.05 32.16
CA ALA A 153 -23.71 -23.87 33.35
C ALA A 153 -24.97 -23.74 34.22
N VAL A 154 -25.80 -24.80 34.22
CA VAL A 154 -26.82 -25.05 35.25
C VAL A 154 -26.21 -25.91 36.33
#